data_AF-A0A2M7LNA3-F1
#
_entry.id   AF-A0A2M7LNA3-F1
#
_cell.length_a   1.000
_cell.length_b   1.000
_cell.length_c   1.000
_cell.angle_alpha   90.00
_cell.angle_beta   90.00
_cell.angle_gamma   90.00
#
_symmetry.space_group_name_H-M   'P 1'
#
loop_
_entity.id
_entity.type
_entity.pdbx_description
1 polymer ?
#
loop_
_entity_poly.entity_id
_entity_poly.type
_entity_poly.pdbx_seq_one_letter_code
_entity_poly.pdbx_strand_id
1 'polypeptide(L)'
;MKNKNSLWNFKDLLIKKIKEQGGWVNSHVHADRAFTITPKKLDIYEKYVLEQKWDIVDEVKINATVDDYYRRVSQAIELMISQGVTAVGSFIDIDPVCEDHAI
;
A
#
# COMPACT_ATOMS: atom_id res chain seq x y z
N MET A 1 -39.76 -4.14 -28.79
CA MET A 1 -38.34 -4.48 -28.56
C MET A 1 -37.67 -3.27 -27.94
N LYS A 2 -37.23 -3.32 -26.68
CA LYS A 2 -36.60 -2.15 -26.03
C LYS A 2 -35.19 -1.95 -26.62
N ASN A 3 -34.97 -0.80 -27.25
CA ASN A 3 -33.65 -0.35 -27.70
C ASN A 3 -32.71 -0.32 -26.49
N LYS A 4 -31.82 -1.31 -26.38
CA LYS A 4 -30.67 -1.25 -25.47
C LYS A 4 -29.63 -0.32 -26.11
N ASN A 5 -29.89 0.98 -26.08
CA ASN A 5 -28.78 1.93 -26.13
C ASN A 5 -27.94 1.62 -24.89
N SER A 6 -26.81 0.92 -25.10
CA SER A 6 -25.79 0.80 -24.07
C SER A 6 -25.36 2.24 -23.80
N LEU A 7 -25.85 2.84 -22.71
CA LEU A 7 -25.44 4.16 -22.29
C LEU A 7 -23.93 4.08 -22.04
N TRP A 8 -23.16 4.61 -22.98
CA TRP A 8 -21.77 4.90 -22.75
C TRP A 8 -21.66 5.76 -21.48
N ASN A 9 -20.73 5.41 -20.60
CA ASN A 9 -20.32 6.28 -19.51
C ASN A 9 -18.81 6.51 -19.59
N PHE A 10 -18.40 7.70 -19.15
CA PHE A 10 -17.02 8.14 -19.24
C PHE A 10 -16.07 7.28 -18.39
N LYS A 11 -16.53 6.78 -17.23
CA LYS A 11 -15.73 5.97 -16.31
C LYS A 11 -15.25 4.67 -16.97
N ASP A 12 -16.13 3.96 -17.68
CA ASP A 12 -15.80 2.70 -18.34
C ASP A 12 -14.83 2.92 -19.50
N LEU A 13 -15.00 4.01 -20.27
CA LEU A 13 -14.06 4.39 -21.32
C LEU A 13 -12.68 4.72 -20.73
N LEU A 14 -12.62 5.50 -19.66
CA LEU A 14 -11.36 5.87 -18.99
C LEU A 14 -10.64 4.64 -18.43
N ILE A 15 -11.34 3.78 -17.69
CA ILE A 15 -10.77 2.53 -17.15
C ILE A 15 -10.25 1.64 -18.28
N LYS A 16 -11.01 1.50 -19.38
CA LYS A 16 -10.56 0.75 -20.56
C LYS A 16 -9.27 1.34 -21.12
N LYS A 17 -9.20 2.67 -21.30
CA LYS A 17 -8.01 3.34 -21.85
C LYS A 17 -6.80 3.22 -20.94
N ILE A 18 -6.97 3.31 -19.63
CA ILE A 18 -5.88 3.11 -18.66
C ILE A 18 -5.34 1.67 -18.76
N LYS A 19 -6.23 0.66 -18.82
CA LYS A 19 -5.83 -0.73 -19.00
C LYS A 19 -5.10 -0.96 -20.33
N GLU A 20 -5.56 -0.35 -21.42
CA GLU A 20 -4.89 -0.40 -22.74
C GLU A 20 -3.49 0.24 -22.71
N GLN A 21 -3.24 1.20 -21.81
CA GLN A 21 -1.95 1.88 -21.63
C GLN A 21 -1.05 1.21 -20.58
N GLY A 22 -1.33 -0.04 -20.22
CA GLY A 22 -0.48 -0.80 -19.30
C GLY A 22 -0.93 -0.80 -17.84
N GLY A 23 -2.13 -0.30 -17.54
CA GLY A 23 -2.73 -0.42 -16.21
C GLY A 23 -2.29 0.66 -15.22
N TRP A 24 -2.44 0.37 -13.93
CA TRP A 24 -2.18 1.33 -12.86
C TRP A 24 -0.73 1.27 -12.40
N VAL A 25 -0.15 2.42 -12.08
CA VAL A 25 1.15 2.51 -11.41
C VAL A 25 0.92 3.07 -10.01
N ASN A 26 1.36 2.34 -8.99
CA ASN A 26 1.49 2.90 -7.65
C ASN A 26 2.91 3.42 -7.49
N SER A 27 3.14 4.70 -7.73
CA SER A 27 4.49 5.28 -7.70
C SER A 27 5.04 5.53 -6.29
N HIS A 28 4.25 5.33 -5.24
CA HIS A 28 4.67 5.62 -3.86
C HIS A 28 3.91 4.76 -2.84
N VAL A 29 4.63 3.86 -2.18
CA VAL A 29 4.13 3.07 -1.04
C VAL A 29 5.24 2.79 -0.03
N HIS A 30 4.88 2.54 1.23
CA HIS A 30 5.77 1.94 2.24
C HIS A 30 5.30 0.51 2.53
N ALA A 31 5.81 -0.45 1.76
CA ALA A 31 5.36 -1.85 1.83
C ALA A 31 5.96 -2.62 3.04
N ASP A 32 7.13 -2.19 3.51
CA ASP A 32 7.87 -2.69 4.67
C ASP A 32 7.07 -2.63 5.99
N ARG A 33 6.23 -1.60 6.13
CA ARG A 33 5.37 -1.38 7.29
C ARG A 33 3.87 -1.50 6.99
N ALA A 34 3.51 -2.11 5.87
CA ALA A 34 2.13 -2.36 5.50
C ALA A 34 1.42 -3.25 6.54
N PHE A 35 0.10 -3.08 6.68
CA PHE A 35 -0.78 -3.88 7.54
C PHE A 35 -0.46 -3.85 9.05
N THR A 36 0.14 -2.77 9.54
CA THR A 36 0.55 -2.62 10.96
C THR A 36 -0.44 -1.84 11.82
N ILE A 37 -1.44 -1.19 11.20
CA ILE A 37 -2.52 -0.49 11.90
C ILE A 37 -3.45 -1.50 12.55
N THR A 38 -3.77 -1.29 13.83
CA THR A 38 -4.75 -2.08 14.57
C THR A 38 -5.84 -1.17 15.15
N PRO A 39 -7.05 -1.69 15.47
CA PRO A 39 -8.11 -0.89 16.08
C PRO A 39 -7.66 -0.15 17.36
N LYS A 40 -6.77 -0.75 18.15
CA LYS A 40 -6.23 -0.15 19.38
C LYS A 40 -5.35 1.08 19.12
N LYS A 41 -4.73 1.16 17.94
CA LYS A 41 -3.83 2.27 17.54
C LYS A 41 -4.58 3.40 16.83
N LEU A 42 -5.87 3.26 16.50
CA LEU A 42 -6.62 4.26 15.72
C LEU A 42 -6.71 5.63 16.41
N ASP A 43 -6.92 5.66 17.73
CA ASP A 43 -6.98 6.90 18.52
C ASP A 43 -5.68 7.72 18.40
N ILE A 44 -4.55 7.01 18.30
CA ILE A 44 -3.21 7.58 18.13
C ILE A 44 -3.09 8.21 16.73
N TYR A 45 -3.60 7.53 15.69
CA TYR A 45 -3.56 8.05 14.33
C TYR A 45 -4.43 9.30 14.13
N GLU A 46 -5.50 9.45 14.90
CA GLU A 46 -6.40 10.60 14.83
C GLU A 46 -5.82 11.84 15.56
N LYS A 47 -5.22 11.65 16.73
CA LYS A 47 -4.88 12.76 17.64
C LYS A 47 -3.47 13.30 17.49
N TYR A 48 -2.51 12.46 17.11
CA TYR A 48 -1.10 12.86 17.13
C TYR A 48 -0.62 13.41 15.77
N VAL A 49 0.42 14.24 15.82
CA VAL A 49 1.09 14.76 14.61
C VAL A 49 2.02 13.71 13.99
N LEU A 50 2.54 13.98 12.80
CA LEU A 50 3.37 13.03 12.05
C LEU A 50 4.59 12.55 12.85
N GLU A 51 5.32 13.47 13.47
CA GLU A 51 6.55 13.17 14.23
C GLU A 51 6.26 12.25 15.42
N GLN A 52 5.14 12.47 16.12
CA GLN A 52 4.70 11.63 17.22
C GLN A 52 4.28 10.22 16.77
N LYS A 53 3.91 10.05 15.49
CA LYS A 53 3.58 8.73 14.93
C LYS A 53 4.83 7.91 14.61
N TRP A 54 6.02 8.52 14.56
CA TRP A 54 7.27 7.80 14.32
C TRP A 54 7.55 6.79 15.43
N ASP A 55 7.21 7.09 16.69
CA ASP A 55 7.32 6.14 17.81
C ASP A 55 6.55 4.83 17.55
N ILE A 56 5.41 4.92 16.86
CA ILE A 56 4.59 3.74 16.48
C ILE A 56 5.29 2.93 15.38
N VAL A 57 5.91 3.63 14.43
CA VAL A 57 6.67 3.00 13.33
C VAL A 57 7.93 2.35 13.90
N ASP A 58 8.60 2.99 14.85
CA ASP A 58 9.75 2.43 15.55
C ASP A 58 9.37 1.16 16.32
N GLU A 59 8.24 1.16 17.03
CA GLU A 59 7.71 -0.05 17.66
C GLU A 59 7.50 -1.19 16.65
N VAL A 60 7.04 -0.87 15.43
CA VAL A 60 6.88 -1.88 14.36
C VAL A 60 8.24 -2.41 13.91
N LYS A 61 9.23 -1.55 13.70
CA LYS A 61 10.57 -1.91 13.22
C LYS A 61 11.33 -2.75 14.23
N ILE A 62 11.36 -2.33 15.50
CA ILE A 62 12.04 -3.04 16.60
C ILE A 62 11.55 -4.48 16.75
N ASN A 63 10.25 -4.68 16.57
CA ASN A 63 9.62 -5.98 16.78
C ASN A 63 9.49 -6.80 15.49
N ALA A 64 9.92 -6.27 14.34
CA ALA A 64 9.80 -6.97 13.06
C ALA A 64 11.00 -7.88 12.84
N THR A 65 10.72 -9.13 12.49
CA THR A 65 11.69 -10.07 11.93
C THR A 65 11.81 -9.90 10.42
N VAL A 66 12.87 -10.46 9.82
CA VAL A 66 13.03 -10.55 8.35
C VAL A 66 11.79 -11.18 7.69
N ASP A 67 11.23 -12.24 8.29
CA ASP A 67 10.02 -12.90 7.80
C ASP A 67 8.78 -11.99 7.87
N ASP A 68 8.71 -11.09 8.85
CA ASP A 68 7.63 -10.10 8.92
C ASP A 68 7.73 -9.07 7.79
N TYR A 69 8.93 -8.58 7.49
CA TYR A 69 9.17 -7.71 6.34
C TYR A 69 8.79 -8.40 5.03
N TYR A 70 9.30 -9.61 4.80
CA TYR A 70 8.96 -10.41 3.62
C TYR A 70 7.44 -10.58 3.49
N ARG A 71 6.77 -11.01 4.56
CA ARG A 71 5.32 -11.21 4.56
C ARG A 71 4.55 -9.95 4.23
N ARG A 72 4.91 -8.79 4.82
CA ARG A 72 4.22 -7.52 4.58
C ARG A 72 4.39 -7.05 3.14
N VAL A 73 5.62 -7.10 2.62
CA VAL A 73 5.92 -6.71 1.24
C VAL A 73 5.18 -7.62 0.27
N SER A 74 5.27 -8.95 0.43
CA SER A 74 4.55 -9.89 -0.43
C SER A 74 3.04 -9.64 -0.40
N GLN A 75 2.44 -9.51 0.78
CA GLN A 75 1.01 -9.25 0.91
C GLN A 75 0.57 -7.93 0.25
N ALA A 76 1.38 -6.88 0.38
CA ALA A 76 1.09 -5.58 -0.22
C ALA A 76 1.13 -5.65 -1.75
N ILE A 77 2.14 -6.35 -2.30
CA ILE A 77 2.30 -6.54 -3.74
C ILE A 77 1.18 -7.41 -4.32
N GLU A 78 0.84 -8.53 -3.69
CA GLU A 78 -0.27 -9.40 -4.11
C GLU A 78 -1.61 -8.64 -4.11
N LEU A 79 -1.86 -7.81 -3.10
CA LEU A 79 -3.05 -6.96 -3.05
C LEU A 79 -3.07 -5.97 -4.22
N MET A 80 -1.95 -5.29 -4.51
CA MET A 80 -1.85 -4.36 -5.63
C MET A 80 -2.04 -5.07 -6.99
N ILE A 81 -1.49 -6.26 -7.17
CA ILE A 81 -1.70 -7.10 -8.36
C ILE A 81 -3.19 -7.40 -8.53
N SER A 82 -3.87 -7.82 -7.45
CA SER A 82 -5.31 -8.12 -7.49
C SER A 82 -6.20 -6.91 -7.87
N GLN A 83 -5.68 -5.69 -7.67
CA GLN A 83 -6.32 -4.43 -8.05
C GLN A 83 -5.95 -3.97 -9.47
N GLY A 84 -5.06 -4.70 -10.16
CA GLY A 84 -4.61 -4.41 -11.52
C GLY A 84 -3.48 -3.39 -11.60
N VAL A 85 -2.73 -3.20 -10.52
CA VAL A 85 -1.48 -2.43 -10.54
C VAL A 85 -0.42 -3.25 -11.27
N THR A 86 0.35 -2.59 -12.13
CA THR A 86 1.35 -3.22 -13.01
C THR A 86 2.76 -2.77 -12.72
N ALA A 87 2.94 -1.67 -11.98
CA ALA A 87 4.22 -1.24 -11.44
C ALA A 87 4.05 -0.58 -10.07
N VAL A 88 5.03 -0.81 -9.20
CA VAL A 88 5.05 -0.28 -7.83
C VAL A 88 6.42 0.35 -7.54
N GLY A 89 6.41 1.57 -7.03
CA GLY A 89 7.55 2.18 -6.36
C GLY A 89 7.36 2.14 -4.85
N SER A 90 8.11 1.28 -4.16
CA SER A 90 8.10 1.22 -2.69
C SER A 90 9.32 1.89 -2.09
N PHE A 91 9.13 2.51 -0.94
CA PHE A 91 10.16 2.98 -0.02
C PHE A 91 10.25 2.00 1.14
N ILE A 92 11.47 1.75 1.59
CA ILE A 92 11.78 0.87 2.72
C ILE A 92 12.51 1.73 3.74
N ASP A 93 12.01 1.77 4.98
CA ASP A 93 12.60 2.56 6.06
C ASP A 93 13.90 1.87 6.52
N ILE A 94 15.05 2.48 6.20
CA ILE A 94 16.39 1.99 6.58
C ILE A 94 17.02 2.98 7.55
N ASP A 95 17.10 2.59 8.82
CA ASP A 95 17.65 3.38 9.92
C ASP A 95 18.12 2.45 11.06
N PRO A 96 18.81 2.98 12.11
CA PRO A 96 19.32 2.13 13.19
C PRO A 96 18.25 1.33 13.95
N VAL A 97 16.96 1.66 13.81
CA VAL A 97 15.88 0.97 14.52
C VAL A 97 15.51 -0.35 13.85
N CYS A 98 15.63 -0.44 12.52
CA CYS A 98 15.36 -1.70 11.80
C CYS A 98 16.54 -2.67 11.82
N GLU A 99 17.74 -2.19 12.20
CA GLU A 99 18.98 -2.97 12.13
C GLU A 99 19.12 -3.64 10.75
N ASP A 100 19.59 -4.90 10.71
CA ASP A 100 19.76 -5.67 9.47
C ASP A 100 18.47 -6.43 9.05
N HIS A 101 17.34 -6.23 9.76
CA HIS A 101 16.11 -6.99 9.51
C HIS A 101 15.37 -6.56 8.22
N ALA A 102 15.63 -5.34 7.74
CA ALA A 102 14.96 -4.74 6.59
C ALA A 102 15.68 -4.99 5.24
N ILE A 103 16.70 -5.85 5.21
CA ILE A 103 17.55 -6.16 4.05
C ILE A 103 17.23 -7.54 3.49
#